data_AF-A0A5C6EDE3-F1
#
_entry.id   AF-A0A5C6EDE3-F1
#
_cell.length_a   1.000
_cell.length_b   1.000
_cell.length_c   1.000
_cell.angle_alpha   90.00
_cell.angle_beta   90.00
_cell.angle_gamma   90.00
#
_symmetry.space_group_name_H-M   'P 1'
#
loop_
_entity.id
_entity.type
_entity.pdbx_description
1 polymer ?
#
loop_
_entity_poly.entity_id
_entity_poly.type
_entity_poly.pdbx_seq_one_letter_code
_entity_poly.pdbx_strand_id
1 'polypeptide(L)'
;MIGLSPRKIDFSTLCETIEKRLCELGHLVPNQFQMTQREVVRGGKSVGVYFCVHGPRSVKLTAICDFNKKQVIFYGSDGIRRESMPVAVQPPSAIAC
;
A
#
# COMPACT_ATOMS: atom_id res chain seq x y z
N MET A 1 -11.86 -12.93 23.59
CA MET A 1 -10.89 -12.18 22.76
C MET A 1 -11.02 -12.67 21.32
N ILE A 2 -11.54 -11.85 20.40
CA ILE A 2 -11.69 -12.24 19.00
C ILE A 2 -10.35 -11.98 18.31
N GLY A 3 -9.55 -13.02 18.15
CA GLY A 3 -8.36 -12.98 17.30
C GLY A 3 -8.80 -12.89 15.85
N LEU A 4 -8.89 -11.69 15.30
CA LEU A 4 -8.98 -11.48 13.85
C LEU A 4 -7.64 -11.90 13.25
N SER A 5 -7.55 -13.17 12.83
CA SER A 5 -6.46 -13.62 11.99
C SER A 5 -6.43 -12.72 10.74
N PRO A 6 -5.28 -12.12 10.37
CA PRO A 6 -5.22 -11.27 9.19
C PRO A 6 -5.58 -12.14 7.99
N ARG A 7 -6.64 -11.75 7.26
CA ARG A 7 -7.04 -12.45 6.04
C ARG A 7 -5.85 -12.46 5.09
N LYS A 8 -5.50 -13.66 4.61
CA LYS A 8 -4.51 -13.83 3.56
C LYS A 8 -5.13 -13.29 2.27
N ILE A 9 -4.54 -12.23 1.71
CA ILE A 9 -5.00 -11.63 0.46
C ILE A 9 -3.92 -11.79 -0.61
N ASP A 10 -4.35 -12.00 -1.85
CA ASP A 10 -3.47 -11.99 -3.01
C ASP A 10 -2.97 -10.56 -3.31
N PHE A 11 -1.86 -10.47 -4.05
CA PHE A 11 -1.20 -9.19 -4.29
C PHE A 11 -2.02 -8.26 -5.20
N SER A 12 -2.76 -8.79 -6.19
CA SER A 12 -3.67 -8.01 -7.03
C SER A 12 -4.77 -7.34 -6.22
N THR A 13 -5.46 -8.10 -5.37
CA THR A 13 -6.48 -7.59 -4.45
C THR A 13 -5.91 -6.57 -3.48
N LEU A 14 -4.66 -6.78 -3.00
CA LEU A 14 -3.97 -5.78 -2.19
C LEU A 14 -3.79 -4.46 -2.95
N CYS A 15 -3.34 -4.52 -4.21
CA CYS A 15 -3.13 -3.32 -5.02
C CYS A 15 -4.43 -2.53 -5.19
N GLU A 16 -5.52 -3.19 -5.57
CA GLU A 16 -6.84 -2.56 -5.73
C GLU A 16 -7.34 -1.96 -4.41
N THR A 17 -7.14 -2.68 -3.30
CA THR A 17 -7.53 -2.20 -1.96
C THR A 17 -6.74 -0.95 -1.56
N ILE A 18 -5.42 -0.94 -1.82
CA ILE A 18 -4.54 0.19 -1.51
C ILE A 18 -4.91 1.40 -2.38
N GLU A 19 -5.08 1.21 -3.69
CA GLU A 19 -5.46 2.29 -4.61
C GLU A 19 -6.76 2.93 -4.15
N LYS A 20 -7.81 2.12 -3.95
CA LYS A 20 -9.11 2.61 -3.50
C LYS A 20 -8.97 3.40 -2.20
N ARG A 21 -8.19 2.90 -1.24
CA ARG A 21 -8.04 3.58 0.05
C ARG A 21 -7.25 4.89 -0.05
N LEU A 22 -6.21 4.94 -0.87
CA LEU A 22 -5.49 6.18 -1.15
C LEU A 22 -6.39 7.19 -1.87
N CYS A 23 -7.19 6.75 -2.84
CA CYS A 23 -8.16 7.61 -3.50
C CYS A 23 -9.20 8.16 -2.52
N GLU A 24 -9.73 7.34 -1.62
CA GLU A 24 -10.63 7.78 -0.55
C GLU A 24 -9.97 8.85 0.35
N LEU A 25 -8.72 8.64 0.79
CA LEU A 25 -7.99 9.60 1.64
C LEU A 25 -7.74 10.95 0.96
N GLY A 26 -7.58 10.95 -0.37
CA GLY A 26 -7.34 12.15 -1.16
C GLY A 26 -8.54 12.76 -1.84
N HIS A 27 -9.74 12.20 -1.63
CA HIS A 27 -10.94 12.53 -2.39
C HIS A 27 -10.72 12.45 -3.91
N LEU A 28 -9.97 11.45 -4.37
CA LEU A 28 -9.70 11.16 -5.77
C LEU A 28 -10.68 10.11 -6.29
N VAL A 29 -10.91 10.13 -7.60
CA VAL A 29 -11.68 9.07 -8.28
C VAL A 29 -10.77 7.87 -8.53
N PRO A 30 -11.14 6.65 -8.09
CA PRO A 30 -10.39 5.43 -8.40
C PRO A 30 -10.26 5.19 -9.91
N ASN A 31 -9.19 4.52 -10.34
CA ASN A 31 -8.87 4.22 -11.75
C ASN A 31 -8.65 5.43 -12.68
N GLN A 32 -8.62 6.66 -12.14
CA GLN A 32 -8.36 7.88 -12.92
C GLN A 32 -6.90 8.36 -12.81
N PHE A 33 -6.16 7.85 -11.83
CA PHE A 33 -4.80 8.27 -11.53
C PHE A 33 -3.88 7.06 -11.50
N GLN A 34 -2.68 7.22 -12.05
CA GLN A 34 -1.69 6.15 -12.04
C GLN A 34 -1.26 5.85 -10.60
N MET A 35 -1.20 4.57 -10.26
CA MET A 35 -0.52 4.07 -9.07
C MET A 35 0.80 3.42 -9.48
N THR A 36 1.91 3.92 -8.92
CA THR A 36 3.23 3.29 -9.06
C THR A 36 3.58 2.49 -7.82
N GLN A 37 4.38 1.44 -8.00
CA GLN A 37 4.82 0.56 -6.92
C GLN A 37 6.34 0.43 -6.95
N ARG A 38 6.96 0.26 -5.78
CA ARG A 38 8.40 0.04 -5.66
C ARG A 38 8.70 -0.89 -4.49
N GLU A 39 9.58 -1.86 -4.72
CA GLU A 39 10.06 -2.73 -3.65
C GLU A 39 10.83 -1.94 -2.58
N VAL A 40 10.60 -2.29 -1.33
CA VAL A 40 11.38 -1.79 -0.19
C VAL A 40 12.34 -2.90 0.23
N VAL A 41 13.62 -2.69 -0.05
CA VAL A 41 14.69 -3.65 0.28
C VAL A 41 15.47 -3.17 1.50
N ARG A 42 15.69 -4.07 2.46
CA ARG A 42 16.57 -3.84 3.63
C ARG A 42 17.52 -5.02 3.77
N GLY A 43 18.83 -4.74 3.76
CA GLY A 43 19.86 -5.79 3.87
C GLY A 43 19.77 -6.84 2.75
N GLY A 44 19.45 -6.42 1.52
CA GLY A 44 19.29 -7.32 0.37
C GLY A 44 17.99 -8.14 0.37
N LYS A 45 17.11 -7.97 1.35
CA LYS A 45 15.83 -8.69 1.43
C LYS A 45 14.66 -7.74 1.17
N SER A 46 13.69 -8.21 0.39
CA SER A 46 12.38 -7.56 0.27
C SER A 46 11.68 -7.53 1.62
N VAL A 47 11.42 -6.34 2.15
CA VAL A 47 10.73 -6.15 3.43
C VAL A 47 9.39 -5.44 3.28
N GLY A 48 9.05 -5.03 2.06
CA GLY A 48 7.77 -4.40 1.80
C GLY A 48 7.64 -3.84 0.39
N VAL A 49 6.52 -3.15 0.17
CA VAL A 49 6.23 -2.43 -1.08
C VAL A 49 5.74 -1.04 -0.76
N TYR A 50 6.31 -0.05 -1.43
CA TYR A 50 5.87 1.33 -1.43
C TYR A 50 4.92 1.56 -2.59
N PHE A 51 3.76 2.15 -2.32
CA PHE A 51 2.74 2.52 -3.29
C PHE A 51 2.60 4.04 -3.33
N CYS A 52 2.36 4.59 -4.51
CA CYS A 52 2.12 6.02 -4.69
C CYS A 52 1.05 6.23 -5.77
N VAL A 53 -0.07 6.84 -5.39
CA VAL A 53 -1.07 7.38 -6.32
C VAL A 53 -0.70 8.83 -6.64
N HIS A 54 -0.58 9.13 -7.93
CA HIS A 54 -0.20 10.45 -8.44
C HIS A 54 -1.45 11.24 -8.83
N GLY A 55 -1.91 12.08 -7.90
CA GLY A 55 -3.07 12.95 -8.10
C GLY A 55 -2.77 14.21 -8.93
N PRO A 56 -3.78 15.07 -9.12
CA PRO A 56 -3.62 16.30 -9.88
C PRO A 56 -2.71 17.28 -9.14
N ARG A 57 -2.09 18.21 -9.88
CA ARG A 57 -1.22 19.29 -9.31
C ARG A 57 -0.09 18.76 -8.42
N SER A 58 0.51 17.63 -8.81
CA SER A 58 1.63 16.99 -8.08
C SER A 58 1.26 16.43 -6.70
N VAL A 59 -0.02 16.22 -6.40
CA VAL A 59 -0.45 15.50 -5.18
C VAL A 59 0.08 14.07 -5.21
N LYS A 60 0.65 13.61 -4.10
CA LYS A 60 1.10 12.22 -3.92
C LYS A 60 0.49 11.64 -2.66
N LEU A 61 -0.22 10.53 -2.80
CA LEU A 61 -0.75 9.77 -1.68
C LEU A 61 -0.03 8.44 -1.64
N THR A 62 0.42 8.03 -0.46
CA THR A 62 1.40 6.95 -0.38
C THR A 62 1.01 5.92 0.65
N ALA A 63 1.36 4.66 0.39
CA ALA A 63 1.20 3.58 1.33
C ALA A 63 2.46 2.71 1.39
N ILE A 64 2.71 2.12 2.56
CA ILE A 64 3.80 1.15 2.76
C ILE A 64 3.17 -0.15 3.25
N CYS A 65 3.27 -1.20 2.45
CA CYS A 65 3.02 -2.57 2.90
C CYS A 65 4.28 -3.12 3.56
N ASP A 66 4.24 -3.34 4.87
CA ASP A 66 5.35 -3.90 5.66
C ASP A 66 5.12 -5.41 5.86
N PHE A 67 5.99 -6.24 5.28
CA PHE A 67 5.86 -7.69 5.34
C PHE A 67 6.20 -8.26 6.73
N ASN A 68 7.07 -7.58 7.49
CA ASN A 68 7.46 -8.01 8.84
C ASN A 68 6.33 -7.73 9.84
N LYS A 69 5.75 -6.54 9.75
CA LYS A 69 4.66 -6.11 10.64
C LYS A 69 3.28 -6.58 10.18
N LYS A 70 3.17 -7.15 8.98
CA LYS A 70 1.91 -7.64 8.39
C LYS A 70 0.84 -6.55 8.40
N GLN A 71 1.21 -5.36 7.92
CA GLN A 71 0.30 -4.22 7.86
C GLN A 71 0.62 -3.31 6.68
N VAL A 72 -0.40 -2.59 6.21
CA VAL A 72 -0.26 -1.45 5.33
C VAL A 72 -0.39 -0.18 6.15
N ILE A 73 0.49 0.78 5.92
CA ILE A 73 0.47 2.11 6.54
C ILE A 73 0.14 3.13 5.45
N PHE A 74 -0.87 3.96 5.67
CA PHE A 74 -1.29 4.98 4.71
C PHE A 74 -0.88 6.38 5.17
N TYR A 75 -0.41 7.19 4.21
CA TYR A 75 0.05 8.55 4.43
C TYR A 75 -0.72 9.52 3.53
N GLY A 76 -1.09 10.67 4.10
CA GLY A 76 -1.69 11.77 3.35
C GLY A 76 -0.68 12.48 2.45
N SER A 77 -1.18 13.46 1.69
CA SER A 77 -0.36 14.25 0.76
C SER A 77 0.67 15.14 1.44
N ASP A 78 0.51 15.37 2.74
CA ASP A 78 1.43 16.05 3.63
C ASP A 78 2.50 15.12 4.21
N GLY A 79 2.50 13.84 3.84
CA GLY A 79 3.41 12.82 4.39
C GLY A 79 3.06 12.37 5.82
N ILE A 80 1.92 12.82 6.36
CA ILE A 80 1.47 12.43 7.71
C ILE A 80 0.74 11.10 7.64
N ARG A 81 1.10 10.16 8.53
CA ARG A 81 0.42 8.88 8.68
C ARG A 81 -1.04 9.10 9.06
N ARG A 82 -1.97 8.57 8.29
CA ARG A 82 -3.42 8.66 8.54
C ARG A 82 -3.94 7.45 9.29
N GLU A 83 -3.57 6.25 8.83
CA GLU A 83 -4.10 5.01 9.40
C GLU A 83 -3.23 3.80 9.04
N SER A 84 -3.64 2.62 9.52
CA SER A 84 -3.03 1.36 9.13
C SER A 84 -4.05 0.24 9.09
N MET A 85 -3.83 -0.69 8.17
CA MET A 85 -4.68 -1.86 7.96
C MET A 85 -3.85 -3.14 8.15
N PRO A 86 -4.26 -4.07 9.03
CA PRO A 86 -3.58 -5.35 9.15
C PRO A 86 -3.78 -6.17 7.88
N VAL A 87 -2.69 -6.76 7.36
CA VAL A 87 -2.68 -7.51 6.11
C VAL A 87 -1.64 -8.62 6.18
N ALA A 88 -2.06 -9.86 5.86
CA ALA A 88 -1.12 -10.95 5.62
C ALA A 88 -1.01 -11.16 4.10
N VAL A 89 0.07 -10.68 3.51
CA VAL A 89 0.39 -10.88 2.09
C VAL A 89 1.65 -11.71 1.99
N GLN A 90 1.67 -12.65 1.04
CA GLN A 90 2.91 -13.29 0.64
C GLN A 90 3.67 -12.32 -0.28
N PRO A 91 4.96 -12.05 -0.02
CA PRO A 91 5.75 -11.23 -0.92
C PRO A 91 5.71 -11.84 -2.33
N PRO A 92 5.49 -11.04 -3.38
CA PRO A 92 5.54 -11.55 -4.74
C PRO A 92 6.94 -12.12 -5.02
N SER A 93 7.00 -13.26 -5.73
CA SER A 93 8.26 -13.94 -6.08
C SER A 93 9.19 -13.09 -6.97
N ALA A 94 8.63 -12.07 -7.62
CA ALA A 94 9.33 -10.98 -8.29
C ALA A 94 8.31 -9.84 -8.48
N ILE A 95 8.62 -8.63 -8.04
CA ILE A 95 7.88 -7.44 -8.51
C ILE A 95 8.50 -7.13 -9.87
N ALA A 96 7.83 -7.53 -10.95
CA ALA A 96 8.26 -7.15 -12.29
C ALA A 96 8.18 -5.62 -12.38
N CYS A 97 9.35 -4.98 -12.57
CA CYS A 97 9.48 -3.57 -12.89
C CYS A 97 8.85 -3.23 -14.24
#